data_AF-A0A954NLH3-F1
#
_entry.id   AF-A0A954NLH3-F1
#
_cell.length_a   1.000
_cell.length_b   1.000
_cell.length_c   1.000
_cell.angle_alpha   90.00
_cell.angle_beta   90.00
_cell.angle_gamma   90.00
#
_symmetry.space_group_name_H-M   'P 1'
#
loop_
_entity.id
_entity.type
_entity.pdbx_description
1 polymer ?
#
loop_
_entity_poly.entity_id
_entity_poly.type
_entity_poly.pdbx_seq_one_letter_code
_entity_poly.pdbx_strand_id
1 'polypeptide(L)'
;MILLRSASLGCFVVALGCLWLVVVSAKSVADEPGATLSSLEVPEDVAALIANRCLDCHGSDNAEANVDLSTLETVGTAARLDLLNRVQDQLFFGLMPPREADPLEPADGRRLADWVRSELRLHHASKLDERLRYPDYGNFVEHESLFGASSYEPAFTPSRRWLVSPQIFHQRVVEVFELDDRQRRNFERSGFYGVTNPFILPESSGVRYYDHTTLDGGHLLAMLNNAKWISAKQIRAARVEAGEIQADDFADQRDRWFPRTTPAAFSAIILKPESPTDEELAAAIHTQFQLVLQRPPMEEEQQRYLRLSRSAIELAGN
;
A
#
# COMPACT_ATOMS: atom_id res chain seq x y z
N MET A 1 -77.82 -5.78 -0.76
CA MET A 1 -78.55 -6.69 0.17
C MET A 1 -77.54 -7.72 0.66
N ILE A 2 -76.95 -7.47 1.83
CA ILE A 2 -77.24 -8.19 3.10
C ILE A 2 -76.56 -9.57 3.06
N LEU A 3 -75.35 -9.71 3.64
CA LEU A 3 -75.08 -10.10 5.05
C LEU A 3 -75.63 -11.52 5.31
N LEU A 4 -75.03 -12.48 6.01
CA LEU A 4 -73.97 -12.50 7.00
C LEU A 4 -73.74 -14.00 7.32
N ARG A 5 -72.53 -14.40 7.71
CA ARG A 5 -72.34 -15.13 8.99
C ARG A 5 -70.85 -15.13 9.37
N SER A 6 -70.53 -14.14 10.19
CA SER A 6 -69.59 -14.12 11.32
C SER A 6 -69.71 -15.39 12.20
N ALA A 7 -68.79 -15.82 13.06
CA ALA A 7 -67.85 -15.12 13.95
C ALA A 7 -66.84 -16.17 14.51
N SER A 8 -65.56 -15.84 14.76
CA SER A 8 -64.95 -15.51 16.08
C SER A 8 -64.91 -16.68 17.09
N LEU A 9 -63.94 -16.93 17.98
CA LEU A 9 -62.74 -16.24 18.47
C LEU A 9 -62.03 -17.20 19.47
N GLY A 10 -60.71 -17.08 19.67
CA GLY A 10 -59.98 -17.44 20.90
C GLY A 10 -59.66 -18.93 21.12
N CYS A 11 -58.59 -19.35 21.80
CA CYS A 11 -57.45 -18.69 22.44
C CYS A 11 -56.53 -19.82 22.96
N PHE A 12 -55.26 -19.48 23.26
CA PHE A 12 -54.29 -20.19 24.12
C PHE A 12 -53.27 -21.23 23.58
N VAL A 13 -52.04 -21.02 24.10
CA VAL A 13 -50.81 -21.85 24.18
C VAL A 13 -49.85 -21.74 22.98
N VAL A 14 -48.93 -20.76 22.92
CA VAL A 14 -47.60 -20.71 23.60
C VAL A 14 -46.69 -21.88 23.22
N ALA A 15 -45.79 -21.68 22.25
CA ALA A 15 -44.48 -22.34 22.22
C ALA A 15 -43.50 -21.51 21.38
N LEU A 16 -42.39 -21.16 22.03
CA LEU A 16 -41.27 -20.35 21.58
C LEU A 16 -40.70 -20.78 20.21
N GLY A 17 -40.47 -19.79 19.35
CA GLY A 17 -39.56 -19.89 18.20
C GLY A 17 -38.71 -18.63 18.14
N CYS A 18 -37.56 -18.65 18.82
CA CYS A 18 -36.59 -17.58 18.87
C CYS A 18 -36.14 -17.16 17.47
N LEU A 19 -36.56 -15.96 17.10
CA LEU A 19 -36.06 -15.18 15.98
C LEU A 19 -34.57 -14.90 16.19
N TRP A 20 -33.71 -15.56 15.41
CA TRP A 20 -32.28 -15.26 15.31
C TRP A 20 -32.10 -13.91 14.61
N LEU A 21 -32.20 -12.83 15.39
CA LEU A 21 -31.60 -11.53 15.07
C LEU A 21 -30.09 -11.68 15.26
N VAL A 22 -29.37 -11.94 14.17
CA VAL A 22 -27.92 -11.78 14.13
C VAL A 22 -27.64 -10.29 14.24
N VAL A 23 -27.41 -9.84 15.47
CA VAL A 23 -26.77 -8.56 15.75
C VAL A 23 -25.33 -8.71 15.24
N VAL A 24 -25.05 -8.14 14.08
CA VAL A 24 -23.67 -7.86 13.65
C VAL A 24 -23.13 -6.82 14.65
N SER A 25 -22.47 -7.31 15.69
CA SER A 25 -21.54 -6.49 16.47
C SER A 25 -20.43 -6.07 15.51
N ALA A 26 -20.49 -4.81 15.05
CA ALA A 26 -19.30 -4.12 14.60
C ALA A 26 -18.34 -4.08 15.78
N LYS A 27 -17.41 -5.05 15.84
CA LYS A 27 -16.19 -4.87 16.61
C LYS A 27 -15.47 -3.70 15.94
N SER A 28 -15.55 -2.53 16.55
CA SER A 28 -14.51 -1.53 16.41
C SER A 28 -13.19 -2.27 16.64
N VAL A 29 -12.29 -2.22 15.65
CA VAL A 29 -10.88 -2.52 15.89
C VAL A 29 -10.44 -1.46 16.90
N ALA A 30 -10.56 -1.82 18.18
CA ALA A 30 -9.85 -1.15 19.23
C ALA A 30 -8.39 -1.39 18.90
N ASP A 31 -7.72 -0.29 18.60
CA ASP A 31 -6.27 -0.16 18.58
C ASP A 31 -5.72 -0.94 19.78
N GLU A 32 -4.99 -2.04 19.50
CA GLU A 32 -4.29 -2.79 20.54
C GLU A 32 -3.19 -1.87 21.10
N PRO A 33 -3.25 -1.38 22.35
CA PRO A 33 -2.12 -0.69 22.95
C PRO A 33 -1.16 -1.77 23.46
N GLY A 34 -0.58 -2.49 22.50
CA GLY A 34 0.43 -3.53 22.71
C GLY A 34 1.84 -3.03 22.43
N ALA A 35 2.10 -1.73 22.60
CA ALA A 35 3.47 -1.24 22.74
C ALA A 35 3.86 -1.41 24.20
N THR A 36 4.64 -2.45 24.49
CA THR A 36 5.43 -2.55 25.72
C THR A 36 6.05 -1.18 26.01
N LEU A 37 5.71 -0.61 27.17
CA LEU A 37 6.31 0.60 27.71
C LEU A 37 7.82 0.40 27.77
N SER A 38 8.52 0.78 26.70
CA SER A 38 9.96 0.89 26.74
C SER A 38 10.24 2.08 27.65
N SER A 39 10.81 1.81 28.81
CA SER A 39 11.40 2.84 29.65
C SER A 39 12.37 3.64 28.79
N LEU A 40 12.32 4.97 28.88
CA LEU A 40 13.28 5.83 28.21
C LEU A 40 14.66 5.49 28.75
N GLU A 41 15.51 4.87 27.93
CA GLU A 41 16.92 4.68 28.26
C GLU A 41 17.69 5.84 27.65
N VAL A 42 18.02 6.85 28.47
CA VAL A 42 18.92 7.93 28.08
C VAL A 42 20.35 7.42 28.30
N PRO A 43 21.18 7.29 27.25
CA PRO A 43 22.59 6.93 27.43
C PRO A 43 23.30 7.94 28.34
N GLU A 44 24.22 7.48 29.19
CA GLU A 44 24.94 8.34 30.15
C GLU A 44 25.60 9.55 29.46
N ASP A 45 26.17 9.34 28.27
CA ASP A 45 26.79 10.39 27.46
C ASP A 45 25.80 11.47 27.01
N VAL A 46 24.58 11.06 26.65
CA VAL A 46 23.51 11.98 26.22
C VAL A 46 22.92 12.71 27.42
N ALA A 47 22.75 12.02 28.55
CA ALA A 47 22.31 12.63 29.80
C ALA A 47 23.30 13.71 30.27
N ALA A 48 24.61 13.44 30.18
CA ALA A 48 25.65 14.42 30.46
C ALA A 48 25.61 15.62 29.50
N LEU A 49 25.33 15.39 28.21
CA LEU A 49 25.18 16.47 27.23
C LEU A 49 23.97 17.36 27.52
N ILE A 50 22.82 16.77 27.81
CA ILE A 50 21.60 17.52 28.16
C ILE A 50 21.86 18.33 29.43
N ALA A 51 22.48 17.72 30.45
CA ALA A 51 22.78 18.38 31.71
C ALA A 51 23.71 19.59 31.54
N ASN A 52 24.78 19.46 30.75
CA ASN A 52 25.81 20.48 30.63
C ASN A 52 25.53 21.54 29.58
N ARG A 53 24.70 21.26 28.58
CA ARG A 53 24.52 22.12 27.39
C ARG A 53 23.08 22.55 27.14
N CYS A 54 22.09 21.93 27.78
CA CYS A 54 20.68 22.22 27.50
C CYS A 54 19.91 22.71 28.75
N LEU A 55 20.20 22.19 29.95
CA LEU A 55 19.43 22.52 31.15
C LEU A 55 19.56 23.97 31.62
N ASP A 56 20.61 24.70 31.23
CA ASP A 56 20.77 26.12 31.59
C ASP A 56 19.62 26.99 31.03
N CYS A 57 19.14 26.66 29.82
CA CYS A 57 18.05 27.36 29.13
C CYS A 57 16.72 26.57 29.08
N HIS A 58 16.77 25.26 29.30
CA HIS A 58 15.62 24.33 29.21
C HIS A 58 15.45 23.46 30.46
N GLY A 59 15.75 24.00 31.64
CA GLY A 59 15.55 23.36 32.94
C GLY A 59 14.21 23.72 33.59
N SER A 60 14.01 23.29 34.84
CA SER A 60 12.82 23.60 35.63
C SER A 60 12.63 25.11 35.87
N ASP A 61 13.75 25.82 35.99
CA ASP A 61 13.77 27.23 36.39
C ASP A 61 13.75 28.18 35.17
N ASN A 62 14.22 27.69 34.02
CA ASN A 62 14.25 28.39 32.74
C ASN A 62 13.69 27.45 31.66
N ALA A 63 12.48 27.72 31.17
CA ALA A 63 11.83 26.96 30.11
C ALA A 63 11.70 27.82 28.85
N GLU A 64 12.84 28.14 28.21
CA GLU A 64 12.84 28.91 26.98
C GLU A 64 11.96 28.25 25.91
N ALA A 65 11.19 29.07 25.19
CA ALA A 65 10.21 28.61 24.19
C ALA A 65 9.21 27.55 24.70
N ASN A 66 8.96 27.50 26.02
CA ASN A 66 8.06 26.52 26.66
C ASN A 66 8.51 25.06 26.40
N VAL A 67 9.82 24.85 26.50
CA VAL A 67 10.51 23.55 26.40
C VAL A 67 11.27 23.33 27.69
N ASP A 68 10.88 22.31 28.44
CA ASP A 68 11.55 21.86 29.66
C ASP A 68 11.99 20.40 29.46
N LEU A 69 13.30 20.17 29.56
CA LEU A 69 13.92 18.86 29.39
C LEU A 69 14.14 18.13 30.72
N SER A 70 13.99 18.81 31.86
CA SER A 70 14.13 18.20 33.20
C SER A 70 13.01 17.21 33.50
N THR A 71 11.88 17.34 32.83
CA THR A 71 10.68 16.50 33.00
C THR A 71 10.59 15.35 31.99
N LEU A 72 11.63 15.09 31.19
CA LEU A 72 11.64 14.03 30.18
C LEU A 72 11.25 12.67 30.74
N GLU A 73 11.74 12.30 31.93
CA GLU A 73 11.44 11.01 32.57
C GLU A 73 10.04 10.95 33.19
N THR A 74 9.49 12.09 33.62
CA THR A 74 8.23 12.17 34.38
C THR A 74 6.99 12.44 33.52
N VAL A 75 7.18 13.00 32.33
CA VAL A 75 6.10 13.32 31.38
C VAL A 75 5.58 12.06 30.70
N GLY A 76 4.26 12.00 30.48
CA GLY A 76 3.61 10.90 29.78
C GLY A 76 4.11 10.74 28.33
N THR A 77 4.07 9.52 27.81
CA THR A 77 4.68 9.14 26.52
C THR A 77 4.32 10.05 25.36
N ALA A 78 3.05 10.42 25.19
CA ALA A 78 2.63 11.29 24.08
C ALA A 78 3.28 12.68 24.11
N ALA A 79 3.28 13.33 25.27
CA ALA A 79 3.89 14.65 25.45
C ALA A 79 5.42 14.60 25.35
N ARG A 80 6.04 13.49 25.79
CA ARG A 80 7.47 13.23 25.60
C ARG A 80 7.84 13.15 24.11
N LEU A 81 7.07 12.39 23.32
CA LEU A 81 7.33 12.26 21.88
C LEU A 81 7.15 13.59 21.14
N ASP A 82 6.17 14.41 21.52
CA ASP A 82 6.02 15.76 20.95
C ASP A 82 7.17 16.69 21.34
N LEU A 83 7.67 16.61 22.57
CA LEU A 83 8.85 17.35 23.02
C LEU A 83 10.10 16.92 22.23
N LEU A 84 10.34 15.62 22.09
CA LEU A 84 11.46 15.08 21.30
C LEU A 84 11.38 15.47 19.83
N ASN A 85 10.18 15.50 19.22
CA ASN A 85 10.01 16.00 17.85
C ASN A 85 10.40 17.49 17.71
N ARG A 86 10.06 18.33 18.70
CA ARG A 86 10.48 19.75 18.71
C ARG A 86 12.00 19.87 18.81
N VAL A 87 12.63 19.11 19.71
CA VAL A 87 14.09 19.08 19.86
C VAL A 87 14.75 18.61 18.57
N GLN A 88 14.22 17.55 17.93
CA GLN A 88 14.72 17.02 16.67
C GLN A 88 14.71 18.07 15.56
N ASP A 89 13.61 18.82 15.40
CA ASP A 89 13.50 19.88 14.40
C ASP A 89 14.54 20.98 14.64
N GLN A 90 14.72 21.43 15.89
CA GLN A 90 15.71 22.48 16.21
C GLN A 90 17.16 22.04 15.96
N LEU A 91 17.50 20.80 16.32
CA LEU A 91 18.82 20.22 16.07
C LEU A 91 19.08 20.02 14.57
N PHE A 92 18.08 19.54 13.82
CA PHE A 92 18.21 19.29 12.39
C PHE A 92 18.42 20.58 11.58
N PHE A 93 17.70 21.67 11.93
CA PHE A 93 17.87 22.96 11.26
C PHE A 93 19.03 23.80 11.81
N GLY A 94 19.78 23.30 12.81
CA GLY A 94 20.89 24.03 13.43
C GLY A 94 20.46 25.34 14.09
N LEU A 95 19.21 25.43 14.54
CA LEU A 95 18.65 26.63 15.18
C LEU A 95 18.96 26.71 16.68
N MET A 96 19.42 25.61 17.25
CA MET A 96 19.88 25.51 18.63
C MET A 96 21.32 25.02 18.66
N PRO A 97 22.21 25.62 19.46
CA PRO A 97 21.97 26.71 20.44
C PRO A 97 21.69 28.09 19.82
N PRO A 98 21.07 29.03 20.57
CA PRO A 98 20.92 30.41 20.10
C PRO A 98 22.29 31.07 19.91
N ARG A 99 22.33 32.15 19.13
CA ARG A 99 23.58 32.88 18.83
C ARG A 99 24.33 33.40 20.06
N GLU A 100 23.64 33.54 21.18
CA GLU A 100 24.16 34.06 22.45
C GLU A 100 24.71 32.95 23.36
N ALA A 101 24.51 31.68 23.01
CA ALA A 101 25.00 30.53 23.74
C ALA A 101 26.19 29.87 23.03
N ASP A 102 26.98 29.09 23.77
CA ASP A 102 28.11 28.34 23.23
C ASP A 102 27.63 27.31 22.19
N PRO A 103 28.26 27.24 21.00
CA PRO A 103 27.88 26.27 19.98
C PRO A 103 28.14 24.84 20.45
N LEU A 104 27.28 23.91 20.05
CA LEU A 104 27.53 22.48 20.23
C LEU A 104 28.65 22.03 19.29
N GLU A 105 29.54 21.18 19.81
CA GLU A 105 30.49 20.44 18.98
C GLU A 105 29.74 19.56 17.97
N PRO A 106 30.13 19.51 16.68
CA PRO A 106 29.40 18.76 15.66
C PRO A 106 29.18 17.27 16.00
N ALA A 107 30.16 16.66 16.70
CA ALA A 107 30.07 15.27 17.13
C ALA A 107 28.99 15.06 18.21
N ASP A 108 28.83 16.03 19.11
CA ASP A 108 27.87 15.95 20.20
C ASP A 108 26.45 16.27 19.72
N GLY A 109 26.32 17.25 18.81
CA GLY A 109 25.06 17.51 18.11
C GLY A 109 24.57 16.28 17.32
N ARG A 110 25.48 15.58 16.62
CA ARG A 110 25.13 14.34 15.91
C ARG A 110 24.69 13.24 16.88
N ARG A 111 25.42 13.02 17.98
CA ARG A 111 25.05 12.03 19.02
C ARG A 111 23.66 12.29 19.59
N LEU A 112 23.37 13.55 19.93
CA LEU A 112 22.07 13.93 20.47
C LEU A 112 20.96 13.74 19.42
N ALA A 113 21.19 14.16 18.17
CA ALA A 113 20.23 13.99 17.08
C ALA A 113 19.94 12.50 16.78
N ASP A 114 20.98 11.66 16.79
CA ASP A 114 20.86 10.22 16.53
C ASP A 114 20.06 9.53 17.64
N TRP A 115 20.30 9.87 18.91
CA TRP A 115 19.53 9.35 20.05
C TRP A 115 18.06 9.80 20.01
N VAL A 116 17.78 11.09 19.82
CA VAL A 116 16.40 11.59 19.72
C VAL A 116 15.67 10.89 18.57
N ARG A 117 16.34 10.70 17.43
CA ARG A 117 15.79 10.01 16.27
C ARG A 117 15.55 8.52 16.54
N SER A 118 16.44 7.83 17.25
CA SER A 118 16.25 6.41 17.59
C SER A 118 15.05 6.22 18.51
N GLU A 119 14.91 7.04 19.54
CA GLU A 119 13.76 7.01 20.45
C GLU A 119 12.44 7.26 19.71
N LEU A 120 12.39 8.30 18.85
CA LEU A 120 11.21 8.59 18.06
C LEU A 120 10.86 7.46 17.07
N ARG A 121 11.86 6.74 16.55
CA ARG A 121 11.65 5.59 15.65
C ARG A 121 11.12 4.37 16.38
N LEU A 122 11.61 4.09 17.59
CA LEU A 122 11.10 2.99 18.44
C LEU A 122 9.60 3.14 18.70
N HIS A 123 9.14 4.38 18.84
CA HIS A 123 7.73 4.70 19.07
C HIS A 123 6.93 5.02 17.79
N HIS A 124 7.51 4.86 16.60
CA HIS A 124 6.87 5.22 15.32
C HIS A 124 6.31 6.65 15.26
N ALA A 125 6.98 7.62 15.90
CA ALA A 125 6.47 8.97 16.10
C ALA A 125 7.38 10.08 15.53
N SER A 126 8.38 9.74 14.71
CA SER A 126 9.27 10.74 14.10
C SER A 126 8.59 11.47 12.94
N LYS A 127 8.15 12.71 13.21
CA LYS A 127 7.55 13.60 12.21
C LYS A 127 8.58 14.09 11.19
N LEU A 128 9.83 14.30 11.61
CA LEU A 128 10.90 14.73 10.71
C LEU A 128 11.21 13.64 9.68
N ASP A 129 11.28 12.37 10.08
CA ASP A 129 11.54 11.26 9.15
C ASP A 129 10.46 11.10 8.09
N GLU A 130 9.21 11.44 8.41
CA GLU A 130 8.13 11.50 7.44
C GLU A 130 8.31 12.67 6.46
N ARG A 131 8.64 13.87 6.97
CA ARG A 131 8.89 15.06 6.14
C ARG A 131 10.08 14.88 5.21
N LEU A 132 11.17 14.27 5.68
CA LEU A 132 12.38 14.01 4.88
C LEU A 132 12.14 13.06 3.69
N ARG A 133 11.02 12.33 3.64
CA ARG A 133 10.63 11.53 2.47
C ARG A 133 10.11 12.39 1.32
N TYR A 134 9.64 13.61 1.61
CA TYR A 134 9.12 14.50 0.59
C TYR A 134 10.27 15.17 -0.17
N PRO A 135 10.16 15.31 -1.50
CA PRO A 135 11.21 15.92 -2.31
C PRO A 135 11.51 17.36 -1.89
N ASP A 136 10.52 18.08 -1.36
CA ASP A 136 10.67 19.46 -0.88
C ASP A 136 11.72 19.58 0.24
N TYR A 137 11.93 18.50 1.02
CA TYR A 137 12.91 18.46 2.09
C TYR A 137 14.28 17.92 1.64
N GLY A 138 14.43 17.49 0.39
CA GLY A 138 15.70 16.99 -0.15
C GLY A 138 16.82 18.03 -0.10
N ASN A 139 16.47 19.33 -0.15
CA ASN A 139 17.44 20.44 -0.09
C ASN A 139 18.05 20.65 1.31
N PHE A 140 17.47 20.09 2.37
CA PHE A 140 18.00 20.19 3.73
C PHE A 140 19.04 19.11 4.05
N VAL A 141 19.34 18.23 3.09
CA VAL A 141 20.41 17.24 3.26
C VAL A 141 21.76 17.89 2.98
N GLU A 142 22.72 17.66 3.86
CA GLU A 142 24.08 18.19 3.76
C GLU A 142 24.76 17.75 2.46
N HIS A 143 25.10 18.70 1.60
CA HIS A 143 25.62 18.44 0.25
C HIS A 143 27.02 17.80 0.30
N GLU A 144 27.85 18.18 1.27
CA GLU A 144 29.18 17.58 1.45
C GLU A 144 29.08 16.10 1.85
N SER A 145 28.04 15.71 2.57
CA SER A 145 27.79 14.29 2.90
C SER A 145 27.30 13.50 1.68
N LEU A 146 26.62 14.14 0.72
CA LEU A 146 26.10 13.49 -0.49
C LEU A 146 27.11 13.42 -1.64
N PHE A 147 27.93 14.47 -1.80
CA PHE A 147 28.85 14.62 -2.93
C PHE A 147 30.33 14.57 -2.54
N GLY A 148 30.63 14.44 -1.25
CA GLY A 148 31.98 14.25 -0.74
C GLY A 148 32.56 12.89 -1.11
N ALA A 149 33.90 12.81 -1.12
CA ALA A 149 34.63 11.61 -1.54
C ALA A 149 34.62 10.46 -0.51
N SER A 150 33.85 10.58 0.58
CA SER A 150 34.03 9.79 1.81
C SER A 150 33.07 8.62 2.03
N SER A 151 32.12 8.35 1.14
CA SER A 151 31.25 7.18 1.29
C SER A 151 30.62 6.74 -0.03
N TYR A 152 31.29 5.82 -0.73
CA TYR A 152 30.71 5.08 -1.85
C TYR A 152 29.99 3.83 -1.33
N GLU A 153 28.94 4.01 -0.52
CA GLU A 153 28.01 2.91 -0.27
C GLU A 153 27.06 2.75 -1.46
N PRO A 154 26.60 1.54 -1.79
CA PRO A 154 25.53 1.35 -2.77
C PRO A 154 24.33 2.21 -2.39
N ALA A 155 23.83 3.00 -3.34
CA ALA A 155 22.66 3.83 -3.11
C ALA A 155 21.50 2.97 -2.63
N PHE A 156 21.09 3.16 -1.38
CA PHE A 156 19.96 2.47 -0.78
C PHE A 156 18.74 3.39 -0.79
N THR A 157 17.63 2.90 -1.32
CA THR A 157 16.33 3.56 -1.17
C THR A 157 15.33 2.55 -0.64
N PRO A 158 14.45 2.91 0.31
CA PRO A 158 13.36 2.04 0.73
C PRO A 158 12.52 1.57 -0.45
N SER A 159 11.93 0.38 -0.33
CA SER A 159 10.96 -0.13 -1.29
C SER A 159 9.83 0.88 -1.46
N ARG A 160 9.65 1.36 -2.69
CA ARG A 160 8.63 2.37 -3.04
C ARG A 160 7.81 1.91 -4.23
N ARG A 161 6.57 2.40 -4.30
CA ARG A 161 5.74 2.24 -5.50
C ARG A 161 6.33 3.09 -6.63
N TRP A 162 6.48 2.47 -7.79
CA TRP A 162 6.85 3.19 -9.01
C TRP A 162 5.57 3.68 -9.68
N LEU A 163 5.35 4.99 -9.70
CA LEU A 163 4.24 5.57 -10.45
C LEU A 163 4.54 5.49 -11.94
N VAL A 164 3.65 4.81 -12.65
CA VAL A 164 3.70 4.69 -14.10
C VAL A 164 2.74 5.72 -14.68
N SER A 165 3.16 6.42 -15.73
CA SER A 165 2.30 7.38 -16.42
C SER A 165 0.99 6.71 -16.88
N PRO A 166 -0.18 7.37 -16.79
CA PRO A 166 -1.44 6.81 -17.26
C PRO A 166 -1.38 6.27 -18.70
N GLN A 167 -0.63 6.95 -19.57
CA GLN A 167 -0.42 6.54 -20.95
C GLN A 167 0.33 5.20 -21.04
N ILE A 168 1.41 5.04 -20.27
CA ILE A 168 2.18 3.79 -20.23
C ILE A 168 1.32 2.66 -19.65
N PHE A 169 0.53 2.95 -18.61
CA PHE A 169 -0.41 1.97 -18.05
C PHE A 169 -1.42 1.50 -19.10
N HIS A 170 -2.09 2.41 -19.81
CA HIS A 170 -3.05 2.06 -20.85
C HIS A 170 -2.39 1.29 -22.00
N GLN A 171 -1.21 1.71 -22.44
CA GLN A 171 -0.46 1.01 -23.48
C GLN A 171 -0.13 -0.43 -23.06
N ARG A 172 0.37 -0.64 -21.83
CA ARG A 172 0.64 -1.98 -21.31
C ARG A 172 -0.59 -2.86 -21.28
N VAL A 173 -1.76 -2.32 -20.91
CA VAL A 173 -3.02 -3.09 -20.91
C VAL A 173 -3.43 -3.47 -22.33
N VAL A 174 -3.23 -2.58 -23.31
CA VAL A 174 -3.50 -2.89 -24.73
C VAL A 174 -2.56 -3.98 -25.25
N GLU A 175 -1.29 -3.95 -24.86
CA GLU A 175 -0.27 -4.93 -25.27
C GLU A 175 -0.61 -6.36 -24.79
N VAL A 176 -1.24 -6.52 -23.62
CA VAL A 176 -1.67 -7.83 -23.08
C VAL A 176 -2.59 -8.61 -24.02
N PHE A 177 -3.36 -7.92 -24.87
CA PHE A 177 -4.31 -8.54 -25.78
C PHE A 177 -3.76 -8.76 -27.20
N GLU A 178 -2.50 -8.40 -27.47
CA GLU A 178 -1.82 -8.59 -28.76
C GLU A 178 -2.67 -8.11 -29.97
N LEU A 179 -3.35 -6.97 -29.80
CA LEU A 179 -4.30 -6.47 -30.80
C LEU A 179 -3.62 -6.07 -32.11
N ASP A 180 -4.38 -6.11 -33.21
CA ASP A 180 -3.95 -5.59 -34.50
C ASP A 180 -3.61 -4.09 -34.44
N ASP A 181 -2.77 -3.61 -35.36
CA ASP A 181 -2.28 -2.22 -35.32
C ASP A 181 -3.40 -1.16 -35.36
N ARG A 182 -4.55 -1.49 -35.95
CA ARG A 182 -5.68 -0.55 -36.06
C ARG A 182 -6.43 -0.45 -34.73
N GLN A 183 -6.76 -1.58 -34.13
CA GLN A 183 -7.41 -1.66 -32.83
C GLN A 183 -6.49 -1.13 -31.73
N ARG A 184 -5.20 -1.47 -31.78
CA ARG A 184 -4.19 -0.96 -30.86
C ARG A 184 -4.21 0.57 -30.79
N ARG A 185 -4.07 1.25 -31.94
CA ARG A 185 -4.11 2.72 -32.02
C ARG A 185 -5.41 3.35 -31.52
N ASN A 186 -6.54 2.65 -31.67
CA ASN A 186 -7.82 3.13 -31.17
C ASN A 186 -7.87 3.07 -29.64
N PHE A 187 -7.53 1.92 -29.06
CA PHE A 187 -7.58 1.71 -27.61
C PHE A 187 -6.46 2.41 -26.85
N GLU A 188 -5.30 2.67 -27.46
CA GLU A 188 -4.27 3.55 -26.89
C GLU A 188 -4.81 4.97 -26.62
N ARG A 189 -5.76 5.44 -27.43
CA ARG A 189 -6.36 6.78 -27.27
C ARG A 189 -7.59 6.78 -26.37
N SER A 190 -8.46 5.78 -26.50
CA SER A 190 -9.74 5.74 -25.79
C SER A 190 -9.69 5.01 -24.44
N GLY A 191 -8.69 4.16 -24.23
CA GLY A 191 -8.67 3.20 -23.13
C GLY A 191 -9.76 2.12 -23.26
N PHE A 192 -9.79 1.20 -22.29
CA PHE A 192 -10.85 0.21 -22.13
C PHE A 192 -11.84 0.66 -21.06
N TYR A 193 -13.14 0.46 -21.30
CA TYR A 193 -14.19 0.87 -20.36
C TYR A 193 -14.06 0.19 -18.98
N GLY A 194 -13.70 -1.10 -18.95
CA GLY A 194 -13.61 -1.88 -17.71
C GLY A 194 -12.28 -1.77 -16.98
N VAL A 195 -11.35 -0.92 -17.45
CA VAL A 195 -10.01 -0.77 -16.86
C VAL A 195 -9.83 0.62 -16.29
N THR A 196 -9.64 0.71 -14.98
CA THR A 196 -9.42 1.97 -14.28
C THR A 196 -7.97 2.10 -13.89
N ASN A 197 -7.31 3.22 -14.22
CA ASN A 197 -5.94 3.44 -13.76
C ASN A 197 -5.92 3.63 -12.22
N PRO A 198 -5.27 2.74 -11.45
CA PRO A 198 -5.19 2.88 -9.99
C PRO A 198 -4.23 3.99 -9.55
N PHE A 199 -3.33 4.45 -10.42
CA PHE A 199 -2.27 5.39 -10.06
C PHE A 199 -2.45 6.72 -10.80
N ILE A 200 -3.15 7.65 -10.15
CA ILE A 200 -3.31 9.02 -10.65
C ILE A 200 -2.10 9.84 -10.22
N LEU A 201 -1.46 10.51 -11.18
CA LEU A 201 -0.34 11.39 -10.88
C LEU A 201 -0.83 12.65 -10.16
N PRO A 202 -0.10 13.15 -9.14
CA PRO A 202 -0.44 14.42 -8.48
C PRO A 202 -0.49 15.60 -9.46
N GLU A 203 -1.36 16.57 -9.19
CA GLU A 203 -1.50 17.77 -10.03
C GLU A 203 -0.41 18.82 -9.79
N SER A 204 0.51 18.60 -8.84
CA SER A 204 1.59 19.54 -8.51
C SER A 204 2.53 19.81 -9.69
N SER A 205 3.14 20.99 -9.70
CA SER A 205 4.20 21.37 -10.64
C SER A 205 5.52 20.70 -10.26
N GLY A 206 6.29 20.24 -11.24
CA GLY A 206 7.60 19.62 -11.03
C GLY A 206 7.64 18.14 -11.41
N VAL A 207 8.57 17.39 -10.82
CA VAL A 207 8.68 15.94 -11.02
C VAL A 207 7.45 15.28 -10.40
N ARG A 208 6.63 14.57 -11.18
CA ARG A 208 5.38 13.93 -10.69
C ARG A 208 5.51 12.43 -10.41
N TYR A 209 6.62 11.83 -10.82
CA TYR A 209 6.87 10.39 -10.75
C TYR A 209 7.53 9.98 -9.43
N TYR A 210 7.10 10.58 -8.32
CA TYR A 210 7.51 10.18 -6.98
C TYR A 210 6.28 9.82 -6.17
N ASP A 211 6.42 8.80 -5.33
CA ASP A 211 5.36 8.39 -4.44
C ASP A 211 5.85 8.28 -3.02
N HIS A 212 5.13 8.97 -2.15
CA HIS A 212 5.27 8.93 -0.70
C HIS A 212 4.01 8.35 -0.04
N THR A 213 2.97 8.07 -0.82
CA THR A 213 1.73 7.48 -0.31
C THR A 213 1.87 5.96 -0.20
N THR A 214 1.25 5.40 0.83
CA THR A 214 1.15 3.95 0.98
C THR A 214 0.05 3.42 0.07
N LEU A 215 0.21 2.18 -0.41
CA LEU A 215 -0.86 1.48 -1.11
C LEU A 215 -2.01 1.21 -0.13
N ASP A 216 -3.16 1.82 -0.39
CA ASP A 216 -4.37 1.56 0.38
C ASP A 216 -5.22 0.40 -0.22
N GLY A 217 -6.29 0.03 0.48
CA GLY A 217 -7.23 -0.98 0.01
C GLY A 217 -7.96 -0.60 -1.27
N GLY A 218 -8.20 0.70 -1.52
CA GLY A 218 -8.86 1.18 -2.73
C GLY A 218 -8.00 0.93 -3.99
N HIS A 219 -6.70 1.22 -3.90
CA HIS A 219 -5.74 0.92 -4.96
C HIS A 219 -5.69 -0.59 -5.25
N LEU A 220 -5.61 -1.42 -4.21
CA LEU A 220 -5.58 -2.88 -4.36
C LEU A 220 -6.86 -3.43 -4.99
N LEU A 221 -8.03 -2.91 -4.57
CA LEU A 221 -9.32 -3.30 -5.16
C LEU A 221 -9.42 -2.92 -6.64
N ALA A 222 -8.96 -1.72 -7.02
CA ALA A 222 -8.91 -1.31 -8.42
C ALA A 222 -8.01 -2.24 -9.25
N MET A 223 -6.82 -2.58 -8.74
CA MET A 223 -5.91 -3.52 -9.40
C MET A 223 -6.51 -4.92 -9.54
N LEU A 224 -7.16 -5.43 -8.51
CA LEU A 224 -7.84 -6.74 -8.55
C LEU A 224 -9.01 -6.75 -9.53
N ASN A 225 -9.79 -5.68 -9.58
CA ASN A 225 -10.90 -5.55 -10.54
C ASN A 225 -10.38 -5.50 -11.99
N ASN A 226 -9.31 -4.75 -12.24
CA ASN A 226 -8.64 -4.75 -13.55
C ASN A 226 -8.12 -6.14 -13.92
N ALA A 227 -7.46 -6.84 -12.99
CA ALA A 227 -6.93 -8.18 -13.23
C ALA A 227 -8.05 -9.18 -13.56
N LYS A 228 -9.16 -9.16 -12.82
CA LYS A 228 -10.36 -9.97 -13.10
C LYS A 228 -10.96 -9.65 -14.46
N TRP A 229 -11.03 -8.36 -14.81
CA TRP A 229 -11.54 -7.94 -16.10
C TRP A 229 -10.66 -8.44 -17.25
N ILE A 230 -9.34 -8.25 -17.15
CA ILE A 230 -8.37 -8.67 -18.16
C ILE A 230 -8.43 -10.19 -18.35
N SER A 231 -8.35 -10.97 -17.26
CA SER A 231 -8.36 -12.43 -17.34
C SER A 231 -9.65 -12.97 -17.94
N ALA A 232 -10.80 -12.41 -17.56
CA ALA A 232 -12.10 -12.78 -18.12
C ALA A 232 -12.18 -12.51 -19.62
N LYS A 233 -11.60 -11.41 -20.11
CA LYS A 233 -11.55 -11.09 -21.55
C LYS A 233 -10.58 -11.98 -22.31
N GLN A 234 -9.40 -12.29 -21.76
CA GLN A 234 -8.40 -13.14 -22.41
C GLN A 234 -8.94 -14.54 -22.75
N ILE A 235 -9.73 -15.13 -21.85
CA ILE A 235 -10.28 -16.49 -22.03
C ILE A 235 -11.64 -16.53 -22.75
N ARG A 236 -12.29 -15.38 -22.97
CA ARG A 236 -13.68 -15.34 -23.43
C ARG A 236 -13.91 -16.06 -24.76
N ALA A 237 -13.03 -15.86 -25.74
CA ALA A 237 -13.21 -16.47 -27.07
C ALA A 237 -13.20 -18.00 -26.99
N ALA A 238 -12.25 -18.59 -26.25
CA ALA A 238 -12.21 -20.02 -26.01
C ALA A 238 -13.44 -20.55 -25.24
N ARG A 239 -13.97 -19.78 -24.27
CA ARG A 239 -15.18 -20.17 -23.52
C ARG A 239 -16.46 -20.14 -24.37
N VAL A 240 -16.55 -19.21 -25.33
CA VAL A 240 -17.65 -19.18 -26.30
C VAL A 240 -17.54 -20.38 -27.25
N GLU A 241 -16.32 -20.72 -27.69
CA GLU A 241 -16.05 -21.89 -28.53
C GLU A 241 -16.34 -23.21 -27.81
N ALA A 242 -16.00 -23.31 -26.52
CA ALA A 242 -16.36 -24.44 -25.66
C ALA A 242 -17.87 -24.55 -25.37
N GLY A 243 -18.64 -23.50 -25.68
CA GLY A 243 -20.09 -23.45 -25.42
C GLY A 243 -20.48 -23.15 -23.97
N GLU A 244 -19.55 -22.73 -23.11
CA GLU A 244 -19.83 -22.37 -21.72
C GLU A 244 -20.65 -21.08 -21.60
N ILE A 245 -20.45 -20.15 -22.54
CA ILE A 245 -21.09 -18.84 -22.57
C ILE A 245 -21.57 -18.53 -24.00
N GLN A 246 -22.67 -17.79 -24.11
CA GLN A 246 -23.16 -17.32 -25.41
C GLN A 246 -22.36 -16.10 -25.88
N ALA A 247 -22.24 -15.93 -27.21
CA ALA A 247 -21.49 -14.80 -27.78
C ALA A 247 -22.02 -13.43 -27.31
N ASP A 248 -23.34 -13.32 -27.15
CA ASP A 248 -24.05 -12.11 -26.72
C ASP A 248 -24.18 -11.96 -25.19
N ASP A 249 -23.64 -12.90 -24.41
CA ASP A 249 -23.74 -12.87 -22.94
C ASP A 249 -22.69 -11.92 -22.33
N PHE A 250 -23.10 -10.69 -22.03
CA PHE A 250 -22.28 -9.65 -21.42
C PHE A 250 -22.83 -9.24 -20.06
N ALA A 251 -21.99 -9.35 -19.02
CA ALA A 251 -22.34 -8.94 -17.67
C ALA A 251 -22.61 -7.42 -17.55
N ASP A 252 -21.85 -6.57 -18.26
CA ASP A 252 -22.14 -5.14 -18.40
C ASP A 252 -22.46 -4.82 -19.86
N GLN A 253 -23.67 -4.33 -20.11
CA GLN A 253 -24.14 -3.98 -21.46
C GLN A 253 -23.36 -2.82 -22.09
N ARG A 254 -22.63 -2.03 -21.28
CA ARG A 254 -21.77 -0.94 -21.76
C ARG A 254 -20.39 -1.42 -22.19
N ASP A 255 -19.95 -2.58 -21.70
CA ASP A 255 -18.67 -3.18 -22.06
C ASP A 255 -18.84 -4.46 -22.89
N ARG A 256 -19.11 -4.24 -24.18
CA ARG A 256 -19.29 -5.33 -25.16
C ARG A 256 -18.02 -5.71 -25.89
N TRP A 257 -16.88 -5.10 -25.55
CA TRP A 257 -15.64 -5.39 -26.23
C TRP A 257 -15.06 -6.73 -25.75
N PHE A 258 -14.50 -7.52 -26.67
CA PHE A 258 -13.75 -8.73 -26.36
C PHE A 258 -12.69 -8.99 -27.45
N PRO A 259 -11.55 -9.61 -27.09
CA PRO A 259 -10.56 -10.03 -28.07
C PRO A 259 -11.12 -11.17 -28.93
N ARG A 260 -10.75 -11.19 -30.22
CA ARG A 260 -11.23 -12.22 -31.17
C ARG A 260 -10.63 -13.59 -30.92
N THR A 261 -9.43 -13.62 -30.36
CA THR A 261 -8.64 -14.82 -30.15
C THR A 261 -8.20 -14.92 -28.71
N THR A 262 -8.20 -16.13 -28.18
CA THR A 262 -7.58 -16.47 -26.90
C THR A 262 -6.19 -17.05 -27.19
N PRO A 263 -5.15 -16.70 -26.42
CA PRO A 263 -3.83 -17.30 -26.54
C PRO A 263 -3.87 -18.84 -26.53
N ALA A 264 -3.09 -19.47 -27.42
CA ALA A 264 -3.17 -20.91 -27.68
C ALA A 264 -3.00 -21.78 -26.41
N ALA A 265 -2.10 -21.38 -25.50
CA ALA A 265 -1.88 -22.08 -24.24
C ALA A 265 -3.13 -22.11 -23.34
N PHE A 266 -3.94 -21.05 -23.37
CA PHE A 266 -5.20 -21.01 -22.61
C PHE A 266 -6.29 -21.80 -23.32
N SER A 267 -6.39 -21.69 -24.65
CA SER A 267 -7.38 -22.46 -25.43
C SER A 267 -7.17 -23.97 -25.30
N ALA A 268 -5.91 -24.43 -25.25
CA ALA A 268 -5.57 -25.85 -25.05
C ALA A 268 -6.13 -26.42 -23.73
N ILE A 269 -6.22 -25.59 -22.68
CA ILE A 269 -6.78 -25.97 -21.39
C ILE A 269 -8.32 -25.90 -21.43
N ILE A 270 -8.89 -24.80 -21.93
CA ILE A 270 -10.33 -24.53 -21.87
C ILE A 270 -11.14 -25.46 -22.77
N LEU A 271 -10.63 -25.77 -23.97
CA LEU A 271 -11.35 -26.62 -24.93
C LEU A 271 -11.26 -28.11 -24.59
N LYS A 272 -10.42 -28.49 -23.62
CA LYS A 272 -10.21 -29.88 -23.21
C LYS A 272 -11.12 -30.21 -22.02
N PRO A 273 -11.90 -31.31 -22.09
CA PRO A 273 -12.76 -31.71 -20.97
C PRO A 273 -12.01 -32.40 -19.82
N GLU A 274 -10.75 -32.80 -20.03
CA GLU A 274 -9.91 -33.46 -19.03
C GLU A 274 -9.12 -32.44 -18.20
N SER A 275 -8.66 -32.86 -17.02
CA SER A 275 -7.74 -32.04 -16.21
C SER A 275 -6.50 -31.64 -17.01
N PRO A 276 -6.06 -30.37 -16.91
CA PRO A 276 -4.84 -29.92 -17.56
C PRO A 276 -3.62 -30.57 -16.90
N THR A 277 -2.66 -30.91 -17.74
CA THR A 277 -1.35 -31.44 -17.34
C THR A 277 -0.45 -30.32 -16.82
N ASP A 278 0.62 -30.69 -16.11
CA ASP A 278 1.60 -29.73 -15.62
C ASP A 278 2.30 -28.95 -16.72
N GLU A 279 2.51 -29.59 -17.88
CA GLU A 279 3.12 -28.94 -19.04
C GLU A 279 2.18 -27.89 -19.64
N GLU A 280 0.88 -28.19 -19.74
CA GLU A 280 -0.14 -27.24 -20.19
C GLU A 280 -0.27 -26.06 -19.21
N LEU A 281 -0.33 -26.33 -17.90
CA LEU A 281 -0.34 -25.29 -16.86
C LEU A 281 0.93 -24.45 -16.89
N ALA A 282 2.09 -25.08 -17.07
CA ALA A 282 3.36 -24.38 -17.17
C ALA A 282 3.41 -23.45 -18.38
N ALA A 283 2.91 -23.90 -19.54
CA ALA A 283 2.83 -23.11 -20.76
C ALA A 283 1.85 -21.94 -20.61
N ALA A 284 0.71 -22.13 -19.95
CA ALA A 284 -0.24 -21.07 -19.64
C ALA A 284 0.37 -20.00 -18.71
N ILE A 285 1.06 -20.42 -17.65
CA ILE A 285 1.79 -19.51 -16.75
C ILE A 285 2.84 -18.72 -17.52
N HIS A 286 3.66 -19.40 -18.33
CA HIS A 286 4.69 -18.75 -19.14
C HIS A 286 4.07 -17.71 -20.08
N THR A 287 2.98 -18.07 -20.76
CA THR A 287 2.26 -17.17 -21.66
C THR A 287 1.75 -15.93 -20.92
N GLN A 288 1.14 -16.09 -19.75
CA GLN A 288 0.66 -14.94 -18.97
C GLN A 288 1.79 -14.03 -18.49
N PHE A 289 2.94 -14.60 -18.10
CA PHE A 289 4.13 -13.84 -17.74
C PHE A 289 4.67 -13.01 -18.92
N GLN A 290 4.71 -13.59 -20.12
CA GLN A 290 5.12 -12.87 -21.31
C GLN A 290 4.14 -11.74 -21.67
N LEU A 291 2.83 -12.00 -21.60
CA LEU A 291 1.82 -10.99 -21.93
C LEU A 291 1.80 -9.81 -20.95
N VAL A 292 1.88 -10.09 -19.64
CA VAL A 292 1.70 -9.06 -18.60
C VAL A 292 3.02 -8.44 -18.14
N LEU A 293 4.07 -9.25 -17.96
CA LEU A 293 5.36 -8.82 -17.43
C LEU A 293 6.44 -8.68 -18.52
N GLN A 294 6.17 -9.08 -19.76
CA GLN A 294 7.10 -9.01 -20.89
C GLN A 294 8.44 -9.69 -20.62
N ARG A 295 8.40 -10.74 -19.81
CA ARG A 295 9.56 -11.56 -19.46
C ARG A 295 9.12 -12.99 -19.17
N PRO A 296 10.01 -13.97 -19.29
CA PRO A 296 9.74 -15.31 -18.79
C PRO A 296 9.62 -15.31 -17.25
N PRO A 297 8.85 -16.25 -16.68
CA PRO A 297 8.85 -16.51 -15.25
C PRO A 297 10.21 -17.03 -14.79
N MET A 298 10.64 -16.63 -13.59
CA MET A 298 11.77 -17.26 -12.92
C MET A 298 11.37 -18.67 -12.43
N GLU A 299 12.34 -19.53 -12.16
CA GLU A 299 12.08 -20.92 -11.74
C GLU A 299 11.22 -20.99 -10.46
N GLU A 300 11.52 -20.14 -9.47
CA GLU A 300 10.74 -20.06 -8.23
C GLU A 300 9.29 -19.57 -8.48
N GLU A 301 9.12 -18.59 -9.38
CA GLU A 301 7.80 -18.07 -9.75
C GLU A 301 6.98 -19.14 -10.46
N GLN A 302 7.59 -19.84 -11.41
CA GLN A 302 6.98 -20.93 -12.16
C GLN A 302 6.44 -22.01 -11.22
N GLN A 303 7.27 -22.48 -10.28
CA GLN A 303 6.86 -23.50 -9.30
C GLN A 303 5.76 -22.99 -8.38
N ARG A 304 5.83 -21.73 -7.93
CA ARG A 304 4.83 -21.13 -7.06
C ARG A 304 3.46 -21.05 -7.74
N TYR A 305 3.42 -20.54 -8.98
CA TYR A 305 2.15 -20.39 -9.71
C TYR A 305 1.60 -21.74 -10.16
N LEU A 306 2.43 -22.73 -10.47
CA LEU A 306 1.99 -24.08 -10.79
C LEU A 306 1.28 -24.74 -9.58
N ARG A 307 1.87 -24.63 -8.38
CA ARG A 307 1.21 -25.09 -7.14
C ARG A 307 -0.13 -24.38 -6.90
N LEU A 308 -0.16 -23.06 -7.12
CA LEU A 308 -1.38 -22.26 -6.94
C LEU A 308 -2.48 -22.69 -7.91
N SER A 309 -2.15 -22.88 -9.20
CA SER A 309 -3.10 -23.32 -10.23
C SER A 309 -3.67 -24.68 -9.93
N ARG A 310 -2.85 -25.66 -9.49
CA ARG A 310 -3.35 -26.97 -9.08
C ARG A 310 -4.31 -26.88 -7.89
N SER A 311 -3.93 -26.14 -6.85
CA SER A 311 -4.80 -25.95 -5.69
C SER A 311 -6.12 -25.27 -6.05
N ALA A 312 -6.10 -24.33 -7.00
CA ALA A 312 -7.32 -23.69 -7.50
C ALA A 312 -8.22 -24.68 -8.26
N ILE A 313 -7.65 -25.56 -9.09
CA ILE A 313 -8.40 -26.61 -9.81
C ILE A 313 -9.02 -27.60 -8.82
N GLU A 314 -8.27 -28.03 -7.80
CA GLU A 314 -8.76 -28.93 -6.75
C GLU A 314 -9.94 -28.35 -5.98
N LEU A 315 -9.92 -27.03 -5.71
CA LEU A 315 -10.97 -26.34 -4.97
C LEU A 315 -12.20 -26.01 -5.82
N ALA A 316 -12.01 -25.63 -7.09
CA ALA A 316 -13.09 -25.23 -7.97
C ALA A 316 -13.84 -26.43 -8.58
N GLY A 317 -13.19 -27.59 -8.67
CA GLY A 317 -13.63 -28.68 -9.54
C GLY A 317 -13.38 -28.32 -11.01
N ASN A 318 -13.12 -29.33 -11.86
CA ASN A 318 -13.04 -29.12 -13.30
C ASN A 318 -14.41 -28.69 -13.86
#